data_AF-A0A9P0KFV8-F1
#
_entry.id   AF-A0A9P0KFV8-F1
#
_cell.length_a   1.000
_cell.length_b   1.000
_cell.length_c   1.000
_cell.angle_alpha   90.00
_cell.angle_beta   90.00
_cell.angle_gamma   90.00
#
_symmetry.space_group_name_H-M   'P 1'
#
loop_
_entity.id
_entity.type
_entity.pdbx_description
1 polymer ?
#
loop_
_entity_poly.entity_id
_entity_poly.type
_entity_poly.pdbx_seq_one_letter_code
_entity_poly.pdbx_strand_id
1 'polypeptide(L)' 'MALCDSNYCFIWVDIGTYGKDSDSGVFKESTLYKKLTKRSLDIPDATLKIIENKEEKLPYVIVADEAFGMM' A
#
# COMPACT_ATOMS: atom_id res chain seq x y z
N MET A 1 1.06 6.83 10.40
CA MET A 1 1.36 6.26 9.05
C MET A 1 0.23 6.65 8.11
N ALA A 2 0.49 6.82 6.81
CA ALA A 2 -0.55 7.15 5.85
C ALA A 2 -0.25 6.52 4.49
N LEU A 3 -1.31 6.28 3.70
CA LEU A 3 -1.25 5.83 2.32
C LEU A 3 -1.88 6.91 1.44
N CYS A 4 -1.16 7.28 0.39
CA CYS A 4 -1.62 8.23 -0.63
C CYS A 4 -1.88 7.53 -1.96
N ASP A 5 -2.81 8.07 -2.73
CA ASP A 5 -2.94 7.72 -4.14
C ASP A 5 -1.89 8.47 -5.02
N SER A 6 -1.93 8.23 -6.33
CA SER A 6 -1.06 8.90 -7.30
C SER A 6 -1.30 10.41 -7.44
N ASN A 7 -2.38 10.94 -6.87
CA ASN A 7 -2.72 12.36 -6.86
C ASN A 7 -2.28 13.04 -5.57
N TYR A 8 -1.49 12.36 -4.73
CA TYR A 8 -1.06 12.85 -3.42
C TYR A 8 -2.22 13.07 -2.43
N CYS A 9 -3.36 12.41 -2.64
CA CYS A 9 -4.48 12.43 -1.72
C CYS A 9 -4.34 11.29 -0.70
N PHE A 10 -4.41 11.61 0.59
CA PHE A 10 -4.46 10.59 1.64
C PHE A 10 -5.77 9.80 1.54
N ILE A 11 -5.67 8.51 1.22
CA ILE A 11 -6.81 7.58 1.14
C ILE A 11 -6.95 6.73 2.42
N TRP A 12 -5.89 6.69 3.22
CA TRP A 12 -5.89 6.01 4.51
C TRP A 12 -4.87 6.65 5.44
N VAL A 13 -5.23 6.80 6.70
CA VAL A 13 -4.38 7.35 7.76
C VAL A 13 -4.53 6.50 9.00
N ASP A 14 -3.41 6.16 9.60
CA ASP A 14 -3.32 5.52 10.91
C ASP A 14 -2.62 6.47 11.88
N ILE A 15 -3.40 6.92 12.86
CA ILE A 15 -2.97 7.82 13.92
C ILE A 15 -2.32 6.92 14.98
N GLY A 16 -0.99 6.94 15.01
CA GLY A 16 -0.14 5.89 15.60
C GLY A 16 -0.39 5.52 17.08
N THR A 17 0.33 4.49 17.50
CA THR A 17 0.26 3.92 18.87
C THR A 17 1.15 4.72 19.84
N TYR A 18 0.95 4.51 21.16
CA TYR A 18 1.72 5.22 22.18
C TYR A 18 3.19 4.77 22.16
N GLY A 19 4.09 5.74 21.96
CA GLY A 19 5.45 5.55 21.47
C GLY A 19 6.30 4.47 22.14
N LYS A 20 6.60 3.41 21.35
CA LYS A 20 7.75 2.51 21.47
C LYS A 20 7.81 1.45 20.35
N ASP A 21 6.77 1.30 19.55
CA ASP A 21 6.72 0.33 18.46
C ASP A 21 7.52 0.82 17.23
N SER A 22 8.21 -0.10 16.55
CA SER A 22 8.89 0.19 15.28
C SER A 22 7.88 0.39 14.16
N ASP A 23 8.25 1.12 13.09
CA ASP A 23 7.38 1.34 11.93
C ASP A 23 6.87 0.03 11.31
N SER A 24 7.72 -1.00 11.26
CA SER A 24 7.35 -2.36 10.83
C SER A 24 6.34 -3.04 11.75
N GLY A 25 6.43 -2.83 13.07
CA GLY A 25 5.49 -3.36 14.06
C GLY A 25 4.13 -2.68 13.95
N VAL A 26 4.14 -1.34 13.89
CA VAL A 26 2.94 -0.53 13.70
C VAL A 26 2.26 -0.87 12.37
N PHE A 27 3.03 -1.09 11.30
CA PHE A 27 2.48 -1.49 10.00
C PHE A 27 1.80 -2.86 10.04
N LYS A 28 2.42 -3.88 10.63
CA LYS A 28 1.83 -5.22 10.75
C LYS A 28 0.53 -5.23 11.55
N GLU A 29 0.42 -4.36 12.55
CA GLU A 29 -0.81 -4.23 13.33
C GLU A 29 -1.88 -3.36 12.69
N SER A 30 -1.51 -2.57 11.68
CA SER A 30 -2.42 -1.66 10.99
C SER A 30 -3.56 -2.37 10.28
N THR A 31 -4.69 -1.66 10.16
CA THR A 31 -5.83 -2.13 9.38
C THR A 31 -5.49 -2.33 7.90
N LEU A 32 -4.55 -1.55 7.38
CA LEU A 32 -4.05 -1.66 6.01
C LEU A 32 -3.39 -3.02 5.76
N TYR A 33 -2.40 -3.40 6.59
CA TYR A 33 -1.71 -4.69 6.45
C TYR A 33 -2.65 -5.88 6.61
N LYS A 34 -3.57 -5.82 7.58
CA LYS A 34 -4.57 -6.87 7.81
C LYS A 34 -5.53 -7.05 6.64
N LYS A 35 -5.93 -5.97 5.96
CA LYS A 35 -6.78 -6.06 4.76
C LYS A 35 -5.99 -6.50 3.52
N LEU A 36 -4.74 -6.06 3.38
CA LEU A 36 -3.85 -6.46 2.29
C LEU A 36 -3.60 -7.98 2.31
N THR A 37 -3.23 -8.52 3.47
CA THR A 37 -2.98 -9.97 3.67
C THR A 37 -4.24 -10.82 3.48
N LYS A 38 -5.41 -10.30 3.87
CA LYS A 38 -6.71 -10.97 3.65
C LYS A 38 -7.28 -10.79 2.24
N ARG A 39 -6.61 -10.07 1.34
CA ARG A 39 -7.10 -9.70 0.00
C ARG A 39 -8.50 -9.09 0.03
N SER A 40 -8.77 -8.26 1.03
CA SER A 40 -10.06 -7.57 1.21
C SER A 40 -9.99 -6.07 0.95
N LEU A 41 -8.87 -5.60 0.40
CA LEU A 41 -8.77 -4.28 -0.21
C LEU A 41 -9.38 -4.37 -1.62
N ASP A 42 -10.18 -3.38 -1.97
CA ASP A 42 -10.74 -3.21 -3.30
C ASP A 42 -9.69 -2.59 -4.24
N ILE A 43 -8.63 -3.37 -4.52
CA ILE A 43 -7.57 -2.97 -5.43
C ILE A 43 -8.08 -3.27 -6.85
N PRO A 44 -8.11 -2.27 -7.76
CA PRO A 44 -8.53 -2.49 -9.13
C PRO A 44 -7.70 -3.58 -9.81
N ASP A 45 -8.34 -4.30 -10.73
CA ASP A 45 -7.65 -5.24 -11.61
C ASP A 45 -6.54 -4.55 -12.41
N ALA A 46 -5.53 -5.32 -12.78
CA ALA A 46 -4.43 -4.82 -13.60
C ALA A 46 -4.96 -4.19 -14.91
N THR A 47 -4.49 -2.98 -15.21
CA THR A 47 -4.98 -2.15 -16.31
C THR A 47 -4.06 -2.26 -17.52
N LEU A 48 -4.65 -2.30 -18.72
CA LEU A 48 -3.87 -2.23 -19.96
C LEU A 48 -3.22 -0.86 -20.09
N LYS A 49 -1.89 -0.86 -20.24
CA LYS A 49 -1.08 0.32 -20.48
C LYS A 49 -0.23 0.10 -21.72
N ILE A 50 -0.01 1.17 -22.47
CA ILE A 50 0.90 1.13 -23.62
C ILE A 50 2.29 1.48 -23.09
N ILE A 51 3.19 0.50 -23.14
CA ILE A 51 4.62 0.68 -22.84
C ILE A 51 5.38 0.29 -24.11
N GLU A 52 6.26 1.17 -24.60
CA GLU A 52 7.12 0.89 -25.76
C GLU A 52 6.33 0.40 -27.01
N ASN A 53 5.17 1.00 -27.28
CA ASN A 53 4.24 0.63 -28.37
C ASN A 53 3.66 -0.79 -28.26
N LYS A 54 3.65 -1.40 -27.07
CA LYS A 54 2.99 -2.67 -26.78
C LYS A 54 1.95 -2.48 -25.68
N GLU A 55 0.83 -3.18 -25.81
CA GLU A 55 -0.16 -3.27 -24.74
C GLU A 55 0.29 -4.29 -23.70
N GLU A 56 0.45 -3.84 -22.46
CA GLU A 56 0.83 -4.68 -21.33
C GLU A 56 -0.16 -4.47 -20.18
N LYS A 57 -0.54 -5.57 -19.51
CA LYS A 57 -1.43 -5.54 -18.36
C LYS A 57 -0.60 -5.32 -17.09
N LEU A 58 -0.66 -4.13 -16.50
CA LEU A 58 0.15 -3.78 -15.34
C LEU A 58 -0.67 -3.81 -14.04
N PRO A 59 -0.18 -4.47 -12.98
CA PRO A 59 -0.85 -4.44 -11.68
C PRO A 59 -0.66 -3.09 -10.98
N TYR A 60 -1.58 -2.77 -10.08
CA TYR A 60 -1.41 -1.70 -9.11
C TYR A 60 -0.52 -2.18 -7.96
N VAL A 61 0.44 -1.35 -7.56
CA VAL A 61 1.38 -1.66 -6.48
C VAL A 61 1.38 -0.54 -5.45
N ILE A 62 1.55 -0.91 -4.18
CA ILE A 62 1.82 0.04 -3.10
C ILE A 62 3.34 0.11 -2.94
N VAL A 63 3.89 1.30 -3.03
CA VAL A 63 5.31 1.56 -2.79
C VAL A 63 5.46 2.11 -1.38
N ALA A 64 6.39 1.54 -0.61
CA ALA A 64 6.70 1.98 0.74
C ALA A 64 8.21 1.88 0.99
N ASP A 65 8.67 2.54 2.04
CA ASP A 65 10.05 2.48 2.48
C ASP A 65 10.42 1.08 3.03
N GLU A 66 11.71 0.74 2.94
CA GLU A 66 12.23 -0.54 3.44
C GLU A 66 11.94 -0.75 4.93
N ALA A 67 11.90 0.33 5.73
CA ALA A 67 11.63 0.27 7.16
C ALA A 67 10.28 -0.37 7.53
N PHE A 68 9.31 -0.42 6.60
CA PHE A 68 8.02 -1.08 6.81
C PHE A 68 8.11 -2.61 6.78
N GLY A 69 9.20 -3.18 6.26
CA GLY A 69 9.42 -4.63 6.24
C GLY A 69 8.32 -5.38 5.49
N MET A 70 8.10 -5.01 4.22
CA MET A 70 7.19 -5.71 3.33
C MET A 70 7.86 -7.01 2.85
N MET A 71 7.34 -8.15 3.34
CA MET A 71 7.76 -9.50 2.93
C MET A 71 6.66 -10.14 2.10
#